data_AF-A0A3M7EG22-F1
#
_entry.id   AF-A0A3M7EG22-F1
#
_cell.length_a   1.000
_cell.length_b   1.000
_cell.length_c   1.000
_cell.angle_alpha   90.00
_cell.angle_beta   90.00
_cell.angle_gamma   90.00
#
_symmetry.space_group_name_H-M   'P 1'
#
loop_
_entity.id
_entity.type
_entity.pdbx_description
1 polymer ?
#
loop_
_entity_poly.entity_id
_entity_poly.type
_entity_poly.pdbx_seq_one_letter_code
_entity_poly.pdbx_strand_id
1 'polypeptide(L)'
;MVPSFPLFNQERSTMKLQIAFILIALFAVLSLAADSDRQVIVSYPKGTPQNIMDEAMDEIRKAGGMIEHEYSLIKGFVATGPAKIFETIKTMGEGHNVLVEEDKDVHAIDS
;
A
#
# COMPACT_ATOMS: atom_id res chain seq x y z
N MET A 1 38.54 -6.47 -50.47
CA MET A 1 37.88 -7.50 -49.65
C MET A 1 36.90 -6.79 -48.72
N VAL A 2 35.63 -6.66 -49.09
CA VAL A 2 34.61 -6.04 -48.23
C VAL A 2 33.94 -7.18 -47.46
N PRO A 3 33.92 -7.18 -46.11
CA PRO A 3 33.25 -8.24 -45.38
C PRO A 3 31.73 -8.06 -45.54
N SER A 4 31.10 -8.96 -46.30
CA SER A 4 29.64 -9.11 -46.30
C SER A 4 29.19 -9.68 -44.96
N PHE A 5 28.84 -8.80 -44.02
CA PHE A 5 28.12 -9.22 -42.81
C PHE A 5 26.69 -9.63 -43.19
N PRO A 6 26.15 -10.73 -42.65
CA PRO A 6 24.83 -11.23 -43.04
C PRO A 6 23.73 -10.34 -42.44
N LEU A 7 23.08 -9.53 -43.28
CA LEU A 7 21.91 -8.69 -42.96
C LEU A 7 20.80 -9.44 -42.20
N PHE A 8 20.68 -10.75 -42.41
CA PHE A 8 19.67 -11.60 -41.77
C PHE A 8 19.85 -11.76 -40.25
N ASN A 9 21.09 -11.67 -39.74
CA ASN A 9 21.33 -11.77 -38.30
C ASN A 9 21.15 -10.41 -37.58
N GLN A 10 21.31 -9.32 -38.32
CA GLN A 10 21.12 -7.94 -37.85
C GLN A 10 19.64 -7.68 -37.52
N GLU A 11 18.73 -7.98 -38.46
CA GLU A 11 17.27 -7.82 -38.31
C GLU A 11 16.69 -8.64 -37.15
N ARG A 12 17.19 -9.87 -36.96
CA ARG A 12 16.77 -10.71 -35.82
C ARG A 12 17.29 -10.17 -34.49
N SER A 13 18.42 -9.48 -34.48
CA SER A 13 18.99 -8.87 -33.27
C SER A 13 18.24 -7.59 -32.90
N THR A 14 17.85 -6.77 -33.88
CA THR A 14 17.07 -5.54 -33.67
C THR A 14 15.66 -5.84 -33.20
N MET A 15 14.97 -6.85 -33.76
CA MET A 15 13.63 -7.26 -33.30
C MET A 15 13.63 -7.77 -31.86
N LYS A 16 14.66 -8.53 -31.46
CA LYS A 16 14.83 -8.98 -30.07
C LYS A 16 15.06 -7.82 -29.11
N LEU A 17 15.84 -6.82 -29.55
CA LEU A 17 16.10 -5.61 -28.78
C LEU A 17 14.82 -4.75 -28.61
N GLN A 18 14.03 -4.60 -29.67
CA GLN A 18 12.74 -3.89 -29.62
C GLN A 18 11.74 -4.57 -28.68
N ILE A 19 11.63 -5.91 -28.74
CA ILE A 19 10.79 -6.68 -27.82
C ILE A 19 11.29 -6.51 -26.38
N ALA A 20 12.59 -6.59 -26.14
CA ALA A 20 13.16 -6.37 -24.81
C ALA A 20 12.83 -4.97 -24.27
N PHE A 21 12.93 -3.92 -25.10
CA PHE A 21 12.55 -2.57 -24.70
C PHE A 21 11.06 -2.42 -24.39
N ILE A 22 10.17 -3.04 -25.18
CA ILE A 22 8.73 -3.04 -24.89
C ILE A 22 8.44 -3.76 -23.57
N LEU A 23 9.09 -4.88 -23.31
CA LEU A 23 8.93 -5.63 -22.06
C LEU A 23 9.44 -4.84 -20.85
N ILE A 24 10.59 -4.16 -20.97
CA ILE A 24 11.12 -3.29 -19.91
C ILE A 24 10.19 -2.10 -19.67
N ALA A 25 9.67 -1.47 -20.73
CA ALA A 25 8.71 -0.36 -20.61
C ALA A 25 7.40 -0.82 -19.94
N LEU A 26 6.88 -2.00 -20.31
CA LEU A 26 5.69 -2.58 -19.68
C LEU A 26 5.93 -2.91 -18.21
N PHE A 27 7.09 -3.48 -17.88
CA PHE A 27 7.46 -3.81 -16.51
C PHE A 27 7.63 -2.55 -15.63
N ALA A 28 8.22 -1.48 -16.18
CA ALA A 28 8.38 -0.20 -15.49
C ALA A 28 7.03 0.47 -15.14
N VAL A 29 5.99 0.28 -15.99
CA VAL A 29 4.63 0.76 -15.68
C VAL A 29 3.99 -0.05 -14.55
N LEU A 30 4.27 -1.35 -14.46
CA LEU A 30 3.69 -2.22 -13.43
C LEU A 30 4.33 -2.05 -12.05
N SER A 31 5.56 -1.53 -11.97
CA SER A 31 6.26 -1.31 -10.69
C SER A 31 5.77 -0.11 -9.86
N LEU A 32 4.82 0.69 -10.38
CA LEU A 32 4.37 1.95 -9.75
C LEU A 32 3.31 1.77 -8.63
N ALA A 33 3.04 0.55 -8.16
CA ALA A 33 1.90 0.28 -7.27
C ALA A 33 2.26 -0.37 -5.92
N ALA A 34 3.52 -0.30 -5.49
CA ALA A 34 3.87 -0.67 -4.11
C ALA A 34 3.62 0.55 -3.21
N ASP A 35 2.38 0.69 -2.72
CA ASP A 35 2.10 1.61 -1.62
C ASP A 35 2.87 1.11 -0.39
N SER A 36 3.59 2.00 0.28
CA SER A 36 4.32 1.64 1.49
C SER A 36 3.33 1.33 2.62
N ASP A 37 3.63 0.29 3.40
CA ASP A 37 2.88 0.01 4.61
C ASP A 37 3.02 1.18 5.59
N ARG A 38 1.93 1.53 6.26
CA ARG A 38 1.89 2.54 7.32
C ARG A 38 1.33 1.92 8.59
N GLN A 39 1.76 2.46 9.73
CA GLN A 39 1.18 2.16 11.02
C GLN A 39 0.22 3.31 11.38
N VAL A 40 -1.00 2.97 11.76
CA VAL A 40 -2.02 3.94 12.13
C VAL A 40 -2.75 3.54 13.40
N ILE A 41 -3.22 4.55 14.10
CA ILE A 41 -4.20 4.43 15.18
C ILE A 41 -5.58 4.75 14.58
N VAL A 42 -6.49 3.79 14.68
CA VAL A 42 -7.90 3.98 14.31
C VAL A 42 -8.71 4.12 15.58
N SER A 43 -9.42 5.23 15.73
CA SER A 43 -10.25 5.49 16.92
C SER A 43 -11.67 5.93 16.54
N TYR A 44 -12.61 5.59 17.41
CA TYR A 44 -14.04 5.81 17.23
C TYR A 44 -14.63 6.56 18.43
N PRO A 45 -15.71 7.35 18.23
CA PRO A 45 -16.47 7.95 19.31
C PRO A 45 -17.01 6.91 20.30
N LYS A 46 -17.23 7.35 21.54
CA LYS A 46 -17.93 6.54 22.55
C LYS A 46 -19.35 6.23 22.05
N GLY A 47 -19.72 4.95 22.07
CA GLY A 47 -21.04 4.49 21.64
C GLY A 47 -21.10 3.93 20.22
N THR A 48 -20.02 3.99 19.44
CA THR A 48 -19.96 3.31 18.14
C THR A 48 -20.17 1.81 18.32
N PRO A 49 -21.09 1.19 17.56
CA PRO A 49 -21.31 -0.26 17.62
C PRO A 49 -20.03 -1.06 17.34
N GLN A 50 -19.84 -2.17 18.06
CA GLN A 50 -18.61 -2.99 17.93
C GLN A 50 -18.43 -3.53 16.50
N ASN A 51 -19.51 -3.90 15.82
CA ASN A 51 -19.47 -4.45 14.47
C ASN A 51 -18.83 -3.50 13.45
N ILE A 52 -18.91 -2.18 13.64
CA ILE A 52 -18.27 -1.20 12.74
C ILE A 52 -16.75 -1.26 12.87
N MET A 53 -16.25 -1.45 14.10
CA MET A 53 -14.82 -1.61 14.35
C MET A 53 -14.34 -2.98 13.88
N ASP A 54 -15.12 -4.03 14.12
CA ASP A 54 -14.81 -5.40 13.68
C ASP A 54 -14.73 -5.49 12.15
N GLU A 55 -15.67 -4.86 11.44
CA GLU A 55 -15.68 -4.79 9.98
C GLU A 55 -14.44 -4.08 9.44
N ALA A 56 -14.04 -2.97 10.07
CA ALA A 56 -12.82 -2.25 9.70
C ALA A 56 -11.56 -3.11 9.92
N MET A 57 -11.47 -3.83 11.05
CA MET A 57 -10.36 -4.75 11.30
C MET A 57 -10.30 -5.88 10.28
N ASP A 58 -11.45 -6.40 9.85
CA ASP A 58 -11.52 -7.47 8.87
C ASP A 58 -11.11 -7.01 7.47
N GLU A 59 -11.50 -5.81 7.03
CA GLU A 59 -11.04 -5.23 5.77
C GLU A 59 -9.52 -5.01 5.76
N ILE A 60 -8.95 -4.57 6.90
CA ILE A 60 -7.49 -4.44 7.05
C ILE A 60 -6.80 -5.79 6.88
N ARG A 61 -7.30 -6.86 7.52
CA ARG A 61 -6.76 -8.22 7.37
C ARG A 61 -6.88 -8.73 5.94
N LYS A 62 -8.02 -8.49 5.27
CA LYS A 62 -8.25 -8.88 3.86
C LYS A 62 -7.28 -8.18 2.91
N ALA A 63 -6.91 -6.94 3.21
CA ALA A 63 -5.92 -6.18 2.45
C ALA A 63 -4.47 -6.61 2.72
N GLY A 64 -4.24 -7.60 3.59
CA GLY A 64 -2.91 -8.07 3.97
C GLY A 64 -2.27 -7.28 5.12
N GLY A 65 -3.02 -6.38 5.76
CA GLY A 65 -2.60 -5.68 6.97
C GLY A 65 -2.75 -6.53 8.24
N MET A 66 -2.22 -6.00 9.34
CA MET A 66 -2.16 -6.65 10.65
C MET A 66 -2.69 -5.71 11.74
N ILE A 67 -3.48 -6.25 12.66
CA ILE A 67 -3.92 -5.54 13.87
C ILE A 67 -2.91 -5.84 14.96
N GLU A 68 -2.23 -4.80 15.46
CA GLU A 68 -1.16 -4.95 16.45
C GLU A 68 -1.69 -4.92 17.88
N HIS A 69 -2.66 -4.03 18.13
CA HIS A 69 -3.23 -3.86 19.46
C HIS A 69 -4.66 -3.34 19.38
N GLU A 70 -5.54 -3.84 20.23
CA GLU A 70 -6.87 -3.28 20.47
C GLU A 70 -6.87 -2.60 21.84
N TYR A 71 -7.28 -1.33 21.89
CA TYR A 71 -7.26 -0.57 23.13
C TYR A 71 -8.43 -0.94 24.03
N SER A 72 -8.14 -1.03 25.33
CA SER A 72 -9.16 -1.27 26.36
C SER A 72 -9.81 0.03 26.88
N LEU A 73 -9.08 1.15 26.80
CA LEU A 73 -9.46 2.45 27.39
C LEU A 73 -10.24 3.34 26.42
N ILE A 74 -9.94 3.23 25.12
CA ILE A 74 -10.62 3.94 24.03
C ILE A 74 -11.19 2.92 23.07
N LYS A 75 -12.21 3.30 22.31
CA LYS A 75 -12.72 2.45 21.25
C LYS A 75 -11.84 2.63 20.02
N GLY A 76 -10.87 1.74 19.84
CA GLY A 76 -9.91 1.85 18.76
C GLY A 76 -8.84 0.77 18.80
N PHE A 77 -8.02 0.75 17.76
CA PHE A 77 -6.94 -0.23 17.59
C PHE A 77 -5.77 0.38 16.82
N VAL A 78 -4.60 -0.26 16.94
CA VAL A 78 -3.40 0.00 16.14
C VAL A 78 -3.34 -1.04 15.04
N ALA A 79 -3.06 -0.60 13.81
CA ALA A 79 -2.90 -1.48 12.68
C ALA A 79 -1.77 -1.03 11.76
N THR A 80 -1.13 -2.00 11.12
CA THR A 80 -0.11 -1.80 10.08
C THR A 80 -0.59 -2.41 8.78
N GLY A 81 -0.45 -1.71 7.65
CA GLY A 81 -0.87 -2.23 6.36
C GLY A 81 -0.78 -1.21 5.22
N PRO A 82 -1.28 -1.58 4.03
CA PRO A 82 -1.14 -0.74 2.83
C PRO A 82 -1.88 0.59 2.97
N ALA A 83 -1.24 1.73 2.70
CA ALA A 83 -1.84 3.06 2.92
C ALA A 83 -3.28 3.23 2.38
N LYS A 84 -3.56 2.66 1.20
CA LYS A 84 -4.88 2.68 0.56
C LYS A 84 -6.01 2.09 1.41
N ILE A 85 -5.73 1.11 2.27
CA ILE A 85 -6.77 0.52 3.13
C ILE A 85 -7.25 1.52 4.16
N PHE A 86 -6.36 2.35 4.68
CA PHE A 86 -6.69 3.33 5.71
C PHE A 86 -7.53 4.49 5.19
N GLU A 87 -7.32 4.89 3.92
CA GLU A 87 -8.24 5.80 3.23
C GLU A 87 -9.63 5.17 3.06
N THR A 88 -9.68 3.87 2.76
CA THR A 88 -10.95 3.13 2.64
C THR A 88 -11.68 3.07 3.99
N ILE A 89 -10.98 2.75 5.08
CA ILE A 89 -11.54 2.73 6.45
C ILE A 89 -12.06 4.12 6.84
N LYS A 90 -11.33 5.18 6.49
CA LYS A 90 -11.77 6.56 6.74
C LYS A 90 -13.09 6.86 6.05
N THR A 91 -13.24 6.47 4.78
CA THR A 91 -14.50 6.62 4.02
C THR A 91 -15.62 5.76 4.62
N MET A 92 -15.35 4.50 4.99
CA MET A 92 -16.33 3.60 5.61
C MET A 92 -16.85 4.16 6.95
N GLY A 93 -16.00 4.84 7.70
CA GLY A 93 -16.33 5.41 9.01
C GLY A 93 -16.79 6.86 9.00
N GLU A 94 -17.01 7.51 7.84
CA GLU A 94 -17.47 8.91 7.76
C GLU A 94 -18.78 9.13 8.54
N GLY A 95 -19.71 8.17 8.51
CA GLY A 95 -20.96 8.22 9.30
C GLY A 95 -20.78 8.00 10.81
N HIS A 96 -19.58 7.60 11.24
CA HIS A 96 -19.25 7.27 12.63
C HIS A 96 -18.13 8.12 13.19
N ASN A 97 -17.72 9.20 12.49
CA ASN A 97 -16.66 10.11 12.91
C ASN A 97 -15.37 9.36 13.32
N VAL A 98 -14.97 8.38 12.50
CA VAL A 98 -13.72 7.64 12.69
C VAL A 98 -12.53 8.58 12.53
N LEU A 99 -11.53 8.43 13.39
CA LEU A 99 -10.25 9.11 13.27
C LEU A 99 -9.18 8.08 12.94
N VAL A 100 -8.47 8.32 11.84
CA VAL A 100 -7.34 7.52 11.39
C VAL A 100 -6.11 8.43 11.44
N GLU A 101 -5.21 8.16 12.36
CA GLU A 101 -4.01 8.97 12.61
C GLU A 101 -2.77 8.12 12.34
N GLU A 102 -1.83 8.65 11.55
CA GLU A 102 -0.52 7.99 11.37
C GLU A 102 0.25 8.05 12.67
N ASP A 103 0.87 6.92 13.04
CA ASP A 103 1.76 6.89 14.19
C ASP A 103 3.03 7.71 13.86
N LYS A 104 3.47 8.53 14.80
CA LYS A 104 4.59 9.45 14.63
C LYS A 104 5.60 9.28 15.74
N ASP A 105 6.87 9.25 15.36
CA ASP A 105 7.97 9.24 16.31
C ASP A 105 7.94 10.47 17.21
N VAL A 106 8.01 10.23 18.52
CA VAL A 106 8.20 11.26 19.53
C VAL A 106 9.65 11.26 19.99
N HIS A 107 10.34 12.37 19.82
CA HIS A 107 11.72 12.55 20.29
C HIS A 107 11.74 13.32 21.62
N ALA A 108 12.40 12.76 22.63
CA ALA A 108 12.73 13.52 23.83
C ALA A 108 13.75 14.61 23.45
N ILE A 109 13.44 15.86 23.79
CA ILE A 109 14.42 16.95 23.73
C ILE A 109 15.14 16.93 25.08
N ASP A 110 16.37 16.40 25.12
CA ASP A 110 17.24 16.57 26.28
C ASP A 110 17.50 18.08 26.46
N SER A 111 17.14 18.60 27.63
CA SER A 111 17.29 20.01 28.02
C SER A 111 18.57 20.25 28.83
#